data_AF-A0A925WE42-F1
#
_entry.id   AF-A0A925WE42-F1
#
_cell.length_a   1.000
_cell.length_b   1.000
_cell.length_c   1.000
_cell.angle_alpha   90.00
_cell.angle_beta   90.00
_cell.angle_gamma   90.00
#
_symmetry.space_group_name_H-M   'P 1'
#
loop_
_entity.id
_entity.type
_entity.pdbx_description
1 polymer ?
#
loop_
_entity_poly.entity_id
_entity_poly.type
_entity_poly.pdbx_seq_one_letter_code
_entity_poly.pdbx_strand_id
1 'polypeptide(L)'
;MNPEKDPLLLDHDVDGIQELDNNLPTWWVWLFYGCIIYAGIYLFYYHVLGSGHIMAAEYEAEMKAGNALKTSAMTKFESSIAAMLPATETAVLADGRQTFMNLCAPCHRADGGGLVGPNLTDDYWVHGAKFSDNVSIIWNGVPAKGMITWKNSLRPDQIYAVASYIHTLRGNKLEKPGKVPENQLPVQTGPSAFE
;
A
#
# COMPACT_ATOMS: atom_id res chain seq x y z
N MET A 1 -35.15 -38.83 -51.95
CA MET A 1 -35.27 -39.89 -50.94
C MET A 1 -33.87 -40.40 -50.70
N ASN A 2 -33.24 -39.95 -49.61
CA ASN A 2 -31.86 -40.36 -49.31
C ASN A 2 -31.92 -41.65 -48.48
N PRO A 3 -31.21 -42.72 -48.87
CA PRO A 3 -31.24 -43.99 -48.16
C PRO A 3 -30.43 -43.88 -46.86
N GLU A 4 -30.97 -44.48 -45.79
CA GLU A 4 -30.39 -44.60 -44.45
C GLU A 4 -30.14 -43.27 -43.72
N LYS A 5 -31.20 -42.72 -43.11
CA LYS A 5 -31.05 -41.75 -42.00
C LYS A 5 -30.57 -42.50 -40.76
N ASP A 6 -29.50 -42.01 -40.12
CA ASP A 6 -29.07 -42.50 -38.81
C ASP A 6 -30.23 -42.30 -37.81
N PRO A 7 -30.66 -43.36 -37.07
CA PRO A 7 -31.78 -43.27 -36.15
C PRO A 7 -31.59 -42.27 -35.00
N LEU A 8 -30.36 -41.77 -34.77
CA LEU A 8 -30.05 -40.79 -33.72
C LEU A 8 -30.06 -39.34 -34.20
N LEU A 9 -30.17 -39.08 -35.51
CA LEU A 9 -30.21 -37.70 -36.03
C LEU A 9 -31.60 -37.09 -35.89
N LEU A 10 -31.66 -35.87 -35.36
CA LEU A 10 -32.90 -35.11 -35.27
C LEU A 10 -33.38 -34.67 -36.67
N ASP A 11 -34.70 -34.50 -36.81
CA ASP A 11 -35.34 -34.30 -38.12
C ASP A 11 -35.14 -32.91 -38.73
N HIS A 12 -34.64 -31.95 -37.94
CA HIS A 12 -34.42 -30.58 -38.38
C HIS A 12 -32.95 -30.34 -38.71
N ASP A 13 -32.73 -29.46 -39.69
CA ASP A 13 -31.41 -29.04 -40.16
C ASP A 13 -31.36 -27.52 -40.09
N VAL A 14 -30.31 -26.99 -39.48
CA VAL A 14 -30.07 -25.54 -39.40
C VAL A 14 -28.76 -25.23 -40.08
N ASP A 15 -28.84 -24.60 -41.26
CA ASP A 15 -27.66 -24.15 -42.03
C ASP A 15 -26.65 -25.28 -42.34
N GLY A 16 -27.15 -26.49 -42.61
CA GLY A 16 -26.33 -27.67 -42.88
C GLY A 16 -25.77 -28.36 -41.64
N ILE A 17 -26.11 -27.90 -40.43
CA ILE A 17 -25.77 -28.57 -39.16
C ILE A 17 -26.99 -29.37 -38.69
N GLN A 18 -26.75 -30.64 -38.35
CA GLN A 18 -27.74 -31.56 -37.82
C GLN A 18 -27.35 -31.98 -36.40
N GLU A 19 -28.34 -32.15 -35.54
CA GLU A 19 -28.14 -32.49 -34.13
C GLU A 19 -28.37 -33.98 -33.87
N LEU A 20 -27.58 -34.54 -32.95
CA LEU A 20 -27.65 -35.95 -32.54
C LEU A 20 -28.38 -36.07 -31.21
N ASP A 21 -29.43 -36.90 -31.14
CA ASP A 21 -30.15 -37.25 -29.91
C ASP A 21 -29.40 -38.34 -29.13
N ASN A 22 -28.18 -38.03 -28.72
CA ASN A 22 -27.35 -38.93 -27.94
C ASN A 22 -27.58 -38.72 -26.44
N ASN A 23 -27.53 -39.80 -25.68
CA ASN A 23 -27.55 -39.70 -24.23
C ASN A 23 -26.32 -38.93 -23.73
N LEU A 24 -26.53 -38.16 -22.66
CA LEU A 24 -25.44 -37.46 -21.98
C LEU A 24 -24.37 -38.47 -21.54
N PRO A 25 -23.07 -38.17 -21.70
CA PRO A 25 -22.01 -39.04 -21.23
C PRO A 25 -22.18 -39.35 -19.74
N THR A 26 -22.12 -40.63 -19.37
CA THR A 26 -22.39 -41.07 -17.99
C THR A 26 -21.47 -40.38 -16.98
N TRP A 27 -20.20 -40.14 -17.34
CA TRP A 27 -19.25 -39.42 -16.50
C TRP A 27 -19.66 -37.95 -16.26
N TRP A 28 -20.28 -37.30 -17.26
CA TRP A 28 -20.75 -35.93 -17.15
C TRP A 28 -21.94 -35.85 -16.20
N VAL A 29 -22.87 -36.81 -16.29
CA VAL A 29 -24.02 -36.90 -15.39
C VAL A 29 -23.57 -37.14 -13.94
N TRP A 30 -22.57 -38.00 -13.72
CA TRP A 30 -21.99 -38.20 -12.39
C TRP A 30 -21.30 -36.95 -11.84
N LEU A 31 -20.57 -36.20 -12.68
CA LEU A 31 -20.00 -34.92 -12.29
C LEU A 31 -21.09 -33.92 -11.90
N PHE A 32 -22.16 -33.82 -12.68
CA PHE A 32 -23.30 -32.95 -12.39
C PHE A 32 -23.94 -33.28 -11.03
N TYR A 33 -24.21 -34.56 -10.76
CA TYR A 33 -24.70 -34.99 -9.45
C TYR A 33 -23.68 -34.74 -8.32
N GLY A 34 -22.39 -34.90 -8.59
CA GLY A 34 -21.31 -34.55 -7.66
C GLY A 34 -21.34 -33.08 -7.25
N CYS A 35 -21.56 -32.16 -8.19
CA CYS A 35 -21.72 -30.73 -7.91
C CYS A 35 -22.96 -30.45 -7.05
N ILE A 36 -24.09 -31.12 -7.30
CA ILE A 36 -25.31 -30.96 -6.49
C ILE A 36 -25.07 -31.44 -5.05
N ILE A 37 -24.44 -32.61 -4.88
CA ILE A 37 -24.11 -33.14 -3.55
C ILE A 37 -23.16 -32.20 -2.82
N TYR A 38 -22.10 -31.73 -3.49
CA TYR A 38 -21.15 -30.76 -2.93
C TYR A 38 -21.85 -29.47 -2.50
N ALA A 39 -22.74 -28.91 -3.33
CA ALA A 39 -23.51 -27.72 -3.00
C ALA A 39 -24.39 -27.95 -1.76
N GLY A 40 -25.04 -29.11 -1.65
CA GLY A 40 -25.82 -29.49 -0.47
C GLY A 40 -24.96 -29.57 0.80
N ILE A 41 -23.80 -30.22 0.74
CA ILE A 41 -22.84 -30.30 1.85
C ILE A 41 -22.35 -28.90 2.24
N TYR A 42 -21.99 -28.07 1.26
CA TYR A 42 -21.51 -26.71 1.48
C TYR A 42 -22.56 -25.86 2.20
N LEU A 43 -23.79 -25.82 1.68
CA LEU A 43 -24.89 -25.08 2.30
C LEU A 43 -25.17 -25.56 3.72
N PHE A 44 -25.21 -26.89 3.91
CA PHE A 44 -25.45 -27.46 5.22
C PHE A 44 -24.33 -27.10 6.22
N TYR A 45 -23.06 -27.20 5.82
CA TYR A 45 -21.91 -26.93 6.70
C TYR A 45 -21.73 -25.43 7.02
N TYR A 46 -21.73 -24.56 6.00
CA TYR A 46 -21.46 -23.13 6.16
C TYR A 46 -22.70 -22.33 6.60
N HIS A 47 -23.90 -22.67 6.12
CA HIS A 47 -25.09 -21.84 6.33
C HIS A 47 -26.12 -22.44 7.30
N VAL A 48 -26.22 -23.78 7.42
CA VAL A 48 -27.17 -24.41 8.36
C VAL A 48 -26.52 -24.68 9.71
N LEU A 49 -25.39 -25.40 9.74
CA LEU A 49 -24.64 -25.69 10.95
C LEU A 49 -23.82 -24.50 11.45
N GLY A 50 -23.46 -23.57 10.56
CA GLY A 50 -22.62 -22.41 10.88
C GLY A 50 -21.23 -22.80 11.41
N SER A 51 -20.77 -24.02 11.12
CA SER A 51 -19.51 -24.56 11.64
C SER A 51 -18.28 -24.12 10.84
N GLY A 52 -18.49 -23.69 9.59
CA GLY A 52 -17.44 -23.14 8.74
C GLY A 52 -17.31 -21.63 8.88
N HIS A 53 -16.09 -21.11 8.71
CA HIS A 53 -15.87 -19.66 8.64
C HIS A 53 -16.30 -19.13 7.28
N ILE A 54 -17.28 -18.24 7.27
CA ILE A 54 -17.63 -17.47 6.07
C ILE A 54 -16.62 -16.33 5.87
N MET A 55 -16.58 -15.76 4.67
CA MET A 55 -15.65 -14.69 4.27
C MET A 55 -15.43 -13.60 5.34
N ALA A 56 -16.50 -13.12 5.99
CA ALA A 56 -16.39 -12.09 7.02
C ALA A 56 -15.61 -12.57 8.26
N ALA A 57 -15.84 -13.79 8.71
CA ALA A 57 -15.15 -14.36 9.86
C ALA A 57 -13.67 -14.64 9.55
N GLU A 58 -13.35 -15.11 8.34
CA GLU A 58 -11.96 -15.28 7.90
C GLU A 58 -11.25 -13.93 7.81
N TYR A 59 -11.88 -12.93 7.18
CA TYR A 59 -11.34 -11.58 7.11
C TYR A 59 -11.07 -10.98 8.48
N GLU A 60 -12.00 -11.11 9.43
CA GLU A 60 -11.82 -10.61 10.80
C GLU A 60 -10.65 -11.31 11.51
N ALA A 61 -10.51 -12.63 11.33
CA ALA A 61 -9.41 -13.39 11.91
C ALA A 61 -8.05 -12.97 11.33
N GLU A 62 -7.95 -12.83 10.00
CA GLU A 62 -6.74 -12.38 9.31
C GLU A 62 -6.39 -10.95 9.67
N MET A 63 -7.37 -10.03 9.68
CA MET A 63 -7.16 -8.64 10.07
C MET A 63 -6.75 -8.51 11.53
N LYS A 64 -7.30 -9.32 12.43
CA LYS A 64 -6.88 -9.33 13.84
C LYS A 64 -5.42 -9.74 13.97
N ALA A 65 -5.00 -10.79 13.28
CA ALA A 65 -3.61 -11.25 13.27
C ALA A 65 -2.68 -10.19 12.63
N GLY A 66 -3.06 -9.66 11.47
CA GLY A 66 -2.31 -8.62 10.75
C GLY A 66 -2.20 -7.32 11.54
N ASN A 67 -3.28 -6.87 12.19
CA ASN A 67 -3.29 -5.66 13.01
C ASN A 67 -2.41 -5.81 14.26
N ALA A 68 -2.34 -7.00 14.86
CA ALA A 68 -1.44 -7.23 15.99
C ALA A 68 0.03 -7.09 15.58
N LEU A 69 0.42 -7.68 14.44
CA LEU A 69 1.77 -7.55 13.88
C LEU A 69 2.09 -6.10 13.48
N LYS A 70 1.16 -5.45 12.77
CA LYS A 70 1.27 -4.04 12.38
C LYS A 70 1.45 -3.16 13.60
N THR A 71 0.60 -3.30 14.62
CA THR A 71 0.66 -2.49 15.84
C THR A 71 1.99 -2.68 16.54
N SER A 72 2.46 -3.92 16.70
CA SER A 72 3.76 -4.21 17.31
C SER A 72 4.92 -3.53 16.54
N ALA A 73 4.94 -3.63 15.20
CA ALA A 73 5.95 -2.99 14.37
C ALA A 73 5.90 -1.45 14.47
N MET A 74 4.70 -0.89 14.48
CA MET A 74 4.47 0.56 14.60
C MET A 74 4.92 1.09 15.97
N THR A 75 4.54 0.42 17.07
CA THR A 75 4.97 0.77 18.43
C THR A 75 6.48 0.67 18.58
N LYS A 76 7.10 -0.37 18.01
CA LYS A 76 8.55 -0.54 18.05
C LYS A 76 9.25 0.61 17.32
N PHE A 77 8.76 0.99 16.15
CA PHE A 77 9.31 2.12 15.41
C PHE A 77 9.15 3.43 16.17
N GLU A 78 7.94 3.74 16.65
CA GLU A 78 7.66 4.96 17.41
C GLU A 78 8.56 5.09 18.64
N SER A 79 8.77 3.98 19.36
CA SER A 79 9.65 3.94 20.53
C SER A 79 11.12 4.14 20.19
N SER A 80 11.56 3.83 18.97
CA SER A 80 12.94 4.03 18.55
C SER A 80 13.22 5.41 17.94
N ILE A 81 12.20 6.21 17.61
CA ILE A 81 12.37 7.51 16.90
C ILE A 81 13.37 8.42 17.60
N ALA A 82 13.30 8.53 18.94
CA ALA A 82 14.15 9.43 19.71
C ALA A 82 15.66 9.13 19.59
N ALA A 83 16.03 7.89 19.23
CA ALA A 83 17.41 7.44 19.09
C ALA A 83 17.84 7.22 17.64
N MET A 84 16.97 7.51 16.65
CA MET A 84 17.30 7.31 15.24
C MET A 84 18.33 8.32 14.73
N LEU A 85 19.16 7.85 13.80
CA LEU A 85 20.12 8.64 13.04
C LEU A 85 19.82 8.47 11.55
N PRO A 86 20.19 9.43 10.69
CA PRO A 86 19.94 9.34 9.25
C PRO A 86 20.67 8.17 8.61
N ALA A 87 20.01 7.51 7.66
CA ALA A 87 20.63 6.51 6.79
C ALA A 87 21.71 7.14 5.90
N THR A 88 22.73 6.36 5.57
CA THR A 88 23.77 6.74 4.59
C THR A 88 23.79 5.79 3.39
N GLU A 89 23.07 4.68 3.49
CA GLU A 89 22.97 3.65 2.48
C GLU A 89 22.24 4.17 1.24
N THR A 90 22.89 4.08 0.08
CA THR A 90 22.38 4.61 -1.19
C THR A 90 21.01 4.05 -1.58
N ALA A 91 20.74 2.78 -1.28
CA ALA A 91 19.45 2.16 -1.52
C ALA A 91 18.33 2.79 -0.68
N VAL A 92 18.58 3.03 0.60
CA VAL A 92 17.61 3.67 1.51
C VAL A 92 17.34 5.11 1.07
N LEU A 93 18.39 5.83 0.67
CA LEU A 93 18.25 7.20 0.16
C LEU A 93 17.51 7.25 -1.19
N ALA A 94 17.69 6.25 -2.05
CA ALA A 94 16.96 6.15 -3.31
C ALA A 94 15.45 5.90 -3.09
N ASP A 95 15.12 4.99 -2.16
CA ASP A 95 13.72 4.72 -1.75
C ASP A 95 13.09 5.96 -1.09
N GLY A 96 13.87 6.65 -0.25
CA GLY A 96 13.49 7.90 0.38
C GLY A 96 13.21 9.00 -0.65
N ARG A 97 14.07 9.13 -1.66
CA ARG A 97 13.87 10.06 -2.79
C ARG A 97 12.59 9.75 -3.56
N GLN A 98 12.35 8.48 -3.87
CA GLN A 98 11.14 8.08 -4.59
C GLN A 98 9.88 8.44 -3.78
N THR A 99 9.90 8.18 -2.47
CA THR A 99 8.81 8.53 -1.55
C THR A 99 8.61 10.05 -1.49
N PHE A 100 9.70 10.82 -1.36
CA PHE A 100 9.68 12.27 -1.34
C PHE A 100 9.05 12.85 -2.60
N MET A 101 9.50 12.39 -3.77
CA MET A 101 9.04 12.90 -5.07
C MET A 101 7.54 12.65 -5.27
N ASN A 102 7.02 11.53 -4.79
CA ASN A 102 5.62 11.17 -4.98
C ASN A 102 4.68 11.86 -3.98
N LEU A 103 5.12 12.05 -2.73
CA LEU A 103 4.22 12.41 -1.63
C LEU A 103 4.55 13.74 -0.94
N CYS A 104 5.82 14.16 -0.93
CA CYS A 104 6.27 15.34 -0.19
C CYS A 104 6.55 16.54 -1.12
N ALA A 105 7.12 16.27 -2.30
CA ALA A 105 7.48 17.27 -3.30
C ALA A 105 6.31 18.17 -3.76
N PRO A 106 5.04 17.72 -3.83
CA PRO A 106 3.92 18.61 -4.14
C PRO A 106 3.81 19.80 -3.17
N CYS A 107 4.23 19.64 -1.91
CA CYS A 107 4.19 20.69 -0.90
C CYS A 107 5.56 21.36 -0.66
N HIS A 108 6.64 20.59 -0.76
CA HIS A 108 8.01 21.03 -0.43
C HIS A 108 8.91 21.27 -1.66
N ARG A 109 8.36 21.18 -2.87
CA ARG A 109 9.06 21.12 -4.17
C ARG A 109 9.94 19.89 -4.33
N ALA A 110 10.22 19.55 -5.59
CA ALA A 110 11.12 18.47 -5.97
C ALA A 110 12.57 18.66 -5.48
N ASP A 111 13.01 19.91 -5.34
CA ASP A 111 14.33 20.28 -4.85
C ASP A 111 14.37 20.57 -3.34
N GLY A 112 13.25 20.39 -2.63
CA GLY A 112 13.14 20.68 -1.20
C GLY A 112 12.99 22.17 -0.87
N GLY A 113 12.98 23.05 -1.87
CA GLY A 113 13.01 24.50 -1.67
C GLY A 113 11.74 25.13 -1.06
N GLY A 114 10.69 24.35 -0.75
CA GLY A 114 9.45 24.82 -0.14
C GLY A 114 8.46 25.51 -1.10
N LEU A 115 7.18 25.16 -0.99
CA LEU A 115 6.07 25.82 -1.70
C LEU A 115 4.99 26.22 -0.69
N VAL A 116 4.03 25.33 -0.44
CA VAL A 116 3.08 25.49 0.67
C VAL A 116 3.73 25.03 1.98
N GLY A 117 4.54 23.96 1.94
CA GLY A 117 5.39 23.55 3.05
C GLY A 117 6.68 24.40 3.16
N PRO A 118 7.39 24.32 4.30
CA PRO A 118 8.65 25.03 4.51
C PRO A 118 9.75 24.57 3.55
N ASN A 119 10.77 25.41 3.42
CA ASN A 119 12.04 25.04 2.80
C ASN A 119 12.74 23.99 3.68
N LEU A 120 13.20 22.90 3.07
CA LEU A 120 13.87 21.79 3.74
C LEU A 120 15.39 21.78 3.51
N THR A 121 15.90 22.75 2.74
CA THR A 121 17.32 22.81 2.37
C THR A 121 18.14 23.80 3.20
N ASP A 122 17.48 24.65 3.99
CA ASP A 122 18.12 25.68 4.81
C ASP A 122 18.27 25.24 6.29
N ASP A 123 18.76 26.16 7.12
CA ASP A 123 19.00 25.93 8.54
C ASP A 123 17.81 26.27 9.44
N TYR A 124 16.64 26.55 8.87
CA TYR A 124 15.49 27.08 9.60
C TYR A 124 14.44 26.00 9.91
N TRP A 125 14.25 25.71 11.19
CA TRP A 125 13.37 24.63 11.65
C TRP A 125 12.14 25.11 12.41
N VAL A 126 10.94 24.86 11.87
CA VAL A 126 9.67 25.25 12.52
C VAL A 126 9.29 24.33 13.69
N HIS A 127 9.67 23.05 13.62
CA HIS A 127 9.17 22.00 14.51
C HIS A 127 10.27 21.16 15.19
N GLY A 128 11.49 21.70 15.25
CA GLY A 128 12.65 20.99 15.79
C GLY A 128 13.64 20.63 14.68
N ALA A 129 14.89 20.50 15.09
CA ALA A 129 16.03 20.50 14.17
C ALA A 129 16.79 19.17 14.18
N LYS A 130 16.43 18.25 15.08
CA LYS A 130 17.05 16.92 15.16
C LYS A 130 16.42 16.01 14.11
N PHE A 131 17.19 15.01 13.69
CA PHE A 131 16.67 13.96 12.81
C PHE A 131 15.43 13.26 13.39
N SER A 132 15.43 12.98 14.70
CA SER A 132 14.27 12.42 15.42
C SER A 132 13.03 13.32 15.36
N ASP A 133 13.21 14.65 15.33
CA ASP A 133 12.10 15.61 15.22
C ASP A 133 11.48 15.49 13.82
N ASN A 134 12.32 15.43 12.77
CA ASN A 134 11.88 15.24 11.39
C ASN A 134 11.11 13.93 11.20
N VAL A 135 11.63 12.83 11.74
CA VAL A 135 10.93 11.54 11.72
C VAL A 135 9.58 11.64 12.45
N SER A 136 9.54 12.29 13.62
CA SER A 136 8.31 12.47 14.41
C SER A 136 7.26 13.31 13.67
N ILE A 137 7.70 14.36 12.97
CA ILE A 137 6.85 15.24 12.15
C ILE A 137 6.26 14.46 10.98
N ILE A 138 7.05 13.64 10.29
CA ILE A 138 6.54 12.80 9.20
C ILE A 138 5.58 11.75 9.75
N TRP A 139 5.94 11.10 10.86
CA TRP A 139 5.09 10.11 11.52
C TRP A 139 3.71 10.67 11.93
N ASN A 140 3.70 11.75 12.71
CA ASN A 140 2.47 12.31 13.29
C ASN A 140 1.77 13.34 12.38
N GLY A 141 2.49 13.93 11.43
CA GLY A 141 2.04 15.09 10.68
C GLY A 141 1.98 16.36 11.54
N VAL A 142 1.56 17.45 10.91
CA VAL A 142 1.17 18.70 11.57
C VAL A 142 -0.17 19.15 10.99
N PRO A 143 -1.29 18.51 11.37
CA PRO A 143 -2.59 18.75 10.74
C PRO A 143 -3.04 20.20 10.83
N ALA A 144 -2.74 20.89 11.94
CA ALA A 144 -3.03 22.31 12.13
C ALA A 144 -2.32 23.23 11.11
N LYS A 145 -1.29 22.74 10.43
CA LYS A 145 -0.53 23.44 9.37
C LYS A 145 -0.68 22.79 8.00
N GLY A 146 -1.60 21.83 7.85
CA GLY A 146 -1.91 21.18 6.57
C GLY A 146 -1.06 19.95 6.22
N MET A 147 -0.07 19.58 7.04
CA MET A 147 0.69 18.33 6.84
C MET A 147 -0.06 17.15 7.48
N ILE A 148 -0.50 16.18 6.68
CA ILE A 148 -1.21 14.99 7.15
C ILE A 148 -0.30 14.05 7.96
N THR A 149 -0.89 13.15 8.73
CA THR A 149 -0.16 12.05 9.39
C THR A 149 0.21 10.97 8.38
N TRP A 150 1.48 10.56 8.35
CA TRP A 150 1.92 9.53 7.41
C TRP A 150 1.98 8.13 8.01
N LYS A 151 1.88 7.97 9.33
CA LYS A 151 1.90 6.64 10.00
C LYS A 151 0.78 5.68 9.57
N ASN A 152 -0.27 6.20 8.94
CA ASN A 152 -1.38 5.40 8.42
C ASN A 152 -1.22 5.02 6.94
N SER A 153 -0.32 5.69 6.21
CA SER A 153 -0.17 5.55 4.74
C SER A 153 1.20 5.04 4.33
N LEU A 154 2.23 5.30 5.14
CA LEU A 154 3.60 4.85 4.91
C LEU A 154 3.99 3.80 5.95
N ARG A 155 4.78 2.83 5.50
CA ARG A 155 5.43 1.89 6.40
C ARG A 155 6.56 2.58 7.19
N PRO A 156 6.90 2.07 8.39
CA PRO A 156 8.02 2.58 9.19
C PRO A 156 9.33 2.78 8.42
N ASP A 157 9.72 1.81 7.59
CA ASP A 157 10.93 1.87 6.77
C ASP A 157 10.87 2.96 5.69
N GLN A 158 9.70 3.21 5.11
CA GLN A 158 9.51 4.30 4.15
C GLN A 158 9.61 5.68 4.83
N ILE A 159 9.05 5.81 6.04
CA ILE A 159 9.16 7.05 6.84
C ILE A 159 10.62 7.32 7.19
N TYR A 160 11.35 6.30 7.62
CA TYR A 160 12.79 6.40 7.89
C TYR A 160 13.59 6.78 6.63
N ALA A 161 13.29 6.13 5.50
CA ALA A 161 13.96 6.38 4.23
C ALA A 161 13.74 7.82 3.75
N VAL A 162 12.49 8.31 3.74
CA VAL A 162 12.18 9.68 3.29
C VAL A 162 12.74 10.73 4.24
N ALA A 163 12.73 10.49 5.56
CA ALA A 163 13.39 11.38 6.52
C ALA A 163 14.91 11.44 6.28
N SER A 164 15.54 10.30 5.99
CA SER A 164 16.96 10.21 5.68
C SER A 164 17.30 10.94 4.38
N TYR A 165 16.47 10.81 3.35
CA TYR A 165 16.63 11.58 2.11
C TYR A 165 16.48 13.09 2.34
N ILE A 166 15.49 13.52 3.13
CA ILE A 166 15.32 14.95 3.48
C ILE A 166 16.57 15.48 4.19
N HIS A 167 17.21 14.68 5.04
CA HIS A 167 18.46 15.07 5.69
C HIS A 167 19.59 15.39 4.69
N THR A 168 19.63 14.72 3.54
CA THR A 168 20.60 15.00 2.47
C THR A 168 20.25 16.23 1.63
N LEU A 169 19.07 16.84 1.82
CA LEU A 169 18.66 18.03 1.08
C LEU A 169 19.23 19.31 1.68
N ARG A 170 19.67 19.26 2.94
CA ARG A 170 20.27 20.41 3.63
C ARG A 170 21.56 20.83 2.93
N GLY A 171 21.69 22.12 2.65
CA GLY A 171 22.83 22.67 1.90
C GLY A 171 22.71 22.55 0.38
N ASN A 172 21.65 21.94 -0.16
CA ASN A 172 21.47 21.83 -1.61
C ASN A 172 21.39 23.20 -2.28
N LYS A 173 22.11 23.33 -3.40
CA LYS A 173 22.03 24.50 -4.27
C LYS A 173 20.69 24.49 -5.03
N LEU A 174 19.84 25.47 -4.74
CA LEU A 174 18.56 25.63 -5.41
C LEU A 174 18.70 26.49 -6.68
N GLU A 175 18.05 26.06 -7.76
CA GLU A 175 17.95 26.84 -9.01
C GLU A 175 17.06 28.08 -8.85
N LYS A 176 16.02 27.97 -8.01
CA LYS A 176 15.13 29.06 -7.63
C LYS A 176 15.25 29.30 -6.13
N PRO A 177 15.21 30.57 -5.67
CA PRO A 177 15.23 30.88 -4.25
C PRO A 177 14.26 30.01 -3.46
N GLY A 178 14.71 29.52 -2.31
CA GLY A 178 13.86 28.79 -1.37
C GLY A 178 12.75 29.68 -0.83
N LYS A 179 11.69 29.06 -0.31
CA LYS A 179 10.66 29.77 0.46
C LYS A 179 11.34 30.47 1.64
N VAL A 180 10.90 31.70 1.93
CA VAL A 180 11.41 32.45 3.08
C VAL A 180 11.15 31.70 4.40
N PRO A 181 12.09 31.73 5.36
CA PRO A 181 11.92 31.07 6.65
C PRO A 181 10.65 31.52 7.39
N GLU A 182 9.95 30.56 7.98
CA GLU A 182 8.72 30.80 8.75
C GLU A 182 8.97 31.02 10.25
N ASN A 183 10.22 30.84 10.71
CA ASN A 183 10.67 31.07 12.09
C ASN A 183 11.80 32.12 12.16
N GLN A 184 12.24 32.51 13.37
CA GLN A 184 13.37 33.42 13.58
C GLN A 184 14.61 32.69 14.09
N LEU A 185 15.75 32.97 13.42
CA LEU A 185 17.13 32.50 13.59
C LEU A 185 17.35 30.99 13.91
N PRO A 186 18.29 30.33 13.21
CA PRO A 186 18.53 28.90 13.38
C PRO A 186 18.97 28.57 14.81
N VAL A 187 18.46 27.46 15.36
CA VAL A 187 19.14 26.78 16.47
C VAL A 187 20.37 26.12 15.87
N GLN A 188 21.57 26.33 16.43
CA GLN A 188 22.78 25.68 15.92
C GLN A 188 22.61 24.15 15.90
N THR A 189 22.52 23.58 14.71
CA THR A 189 22.33 22.14 14.45
C THR A 189 23.61 21.36 14.24
N GLY A 190 24.76 22.03 14.22
CA GLY A 190 26.01 21.44 13.75
C GLY A 190 26.00 21.15 12.24
N PRO A 191 27.16 20.84 11.65
CA PRO A 191 27.28 20.59 10.23
C PRO A 191 26.55 19.29 9.83
N SER A 192 25.78 19.35 8.74
CA SER A 192 25.38 18.14 8.01
C SER A 192 26.61 17.55 7.31
N ALA A 193 26.68 16.22 7.15
CA ALA A 193 27.70 15.61 6.28
C ALA A 193 27.50 15.95 4.79
N PHE A 194 26.38 16.59 4.46
CA PHE A 194 25.96 17.00 3.12
C PHE A 194 26.01 18.53 2.90
N GLU A 195 26.44 19.28 3.92
CA GLU A 195 26.82 20.71 3.82
C GLU A 195 28.29 20.86 3.42
#